data_AF-G3QKY6-F1
#
_entry.id   AF-G3QKY6-F1
#
_cell.length_a   1.000
_cell.length_b   1.000
_cell.length_c   1.000
_cell.angle_alpha   90.00
_cell.angle_beta   90.00
_cell.angle_gamma   90.00
#
_symmetry.space_group_name_H-M   'P 1'
#
loop_
_entity.id
_entity.type
_entity.pdbx_description
1 polymer ?
#
loop_
_entity_poly.entity_id
_entity_poly.type
_entity_poly.pdbx_seq_one_letter_code
_entity_poly.pdbx_strand_id
1 'polypeptide(L)'
;FEEKFLESAEDLDKLRNDGSLLFQQVPMVEIDGMKLVQTRAILNYIASKYNLYGKDMKERALIDMYTEGIVDLTEMIILLLVCQPEERDAKTALVKEKIKNRYFPAFEKVLKSHGQDYLVGNKLSRADIHLVELLYYVEELDSSLISSFPLLKALKTRISNLPTVKKFLQPGSQRKPPMDEKSLEEARKIFRF
;
A
#
# COMPACT_ATOMS: atom_id res chain seq x y z
N PHE A 1 7.01 14.87 -1.48
CA PHE A 1 6.29 15.64 -0.46
C PHE A 1 7.25 15.92 0.68
N GLU A 2 7.06 17.03 1.39
CA GLU A 2 7.71 17.22 2.69
C GLU A 2 6.99 16.31 3.71
N GLU A 3 7.75 15.53 4.48
CA GLU A 3 7.19 14.66 5.52
C GLU A 3 7.12 15.42 6.83
N LYS A 4 5.94 15.47 7.43
CA LYS A 4 5.73 15.97 8.80
C LYS A 4 5.36 14.80 9.69
N PHE A 5 6.23 14.49 10.64
CA PHE A 5 6.01 13.42 11.61
C PHE A 5 5.23 13.95 12.80
N LEU A 6 4.38 13.08 13.37
CA LEU A 6 3.79 13.31 14.67
C LEU A 6 4.77 12.72 15.69
N GLU A 7 5.31 13.54 16.57
CA GLU A 7 6.24 13.10 17.62
C GLU A 7 5.50 12.88 18.95
N SER A 8 4.32 13.47 19.09
CA SER A 8 3.51 13.47 20.31
C SER A 8 2.00 13.46 20.04
N ALA A 9 1.20 13.17 21.08
CA ALA A 9 -0.25 13.26 20.98
C ALA A 9 -0.71 14.73 20.84
N GLU A 10 0.08 15.66 21.40
CA GLU A 10 -0.11 17.10 21.30
C GLU A 10 0.03 17.60 19.86
N ASP A 11 0.93 17.01 19.05
CA ASP A 11 1.05 17.33 17.62
C ASP A 11 -0.23 16.97 16.85
N LEU A 12 -0.80 15.79 17.17
CA LEU A 12 -2.06 15.35 16.58
C LEU A 12 -3.22 16.26 17.01
N ASP A 13 -3.28 16.59 18.29
CA ASP A 13 -4.31 17.48 18.83
C ASP A 13 -4.19 18.90 18.24
N LYS A 14 -2.97 19.38 17.97
CA LYS A 14 -2.77 20.65 17.25
C LYS A 14 -3.37 20.61 15.85
N LEU A 15 -3.12 19.57 15.06
CA LEU A 15 -3.71 19.43 13.72
C LEU A 15 -5.25 19.39 13.75
N ARG A 16 -5.82 18.76 14.79
CA ARG A 16 -7.27 18.74 15.04
C ARG A 16 -7.81 20.12 15.36
N ASN A 17 -7.18 20.81 16.30
CA ASN A 17 -7.59 22.15 16.77
C ASN A 17 -7.45 23.22 15.66
N ASP A 18 -6.46 23.08 14.79
CA ASP A 18 -6.25 23.95 13.63
C ASP A 18 -7.28 23.71 12.50
N GLY A 19 -8.21 22.75 12.68
CA GLY A 19 -9.20 22.39 11.66
C GLY A 19 -8.59 21.73 10.41
N SER A 20 -7.36 21.21 10.51
CA SER A 20 -6.65 20.62 9.38
C SER A 20 -7.13 19.21 9.02
N LEU A 21 -7.82 18.54 9.94
CA LEU A 21 -8.26 17.16 9.80
C LEU A 21 -9.79 17.08 9.78
N LEU A 22 -10.40 16.94 8.59
CA LEU A 22 -11.86 16.93 8.44
C LEU A 22 -12.57 15.90 9.35
N PHE A 23 -11.97 14.72 9.52
CA PHE A 23 -12.50 13.66 10.38
C PHE A 23 -11.62 13.38 11.59
N GLN A 24 -10.80 14.35 12.02
CA GLN A 24 -9.90 14.22 13.19
C GLN A 24 -8.88 13.08 13.11
N GLN A 25 -8.65 12.59 11.89
CA GLN A 25 -7.80 11.45 11.55
C GLN A 25 -6.77 11.83 10.48
N VAL A 26 -5.62 11.18 10.58
CA VAL A 26 -4.61 11.10 9.51
C VAL A 26 -4.78 9.74 8.78
N PRO A 27 -4.22 9.52 7.57
CA PRO A 27 -3.33 10.39 6.80
C PRO A 27 -3.96 11.72 6.34
N MET A 28 -3.12 12.75 6.25
CA MET A 28 -3.44 14.05 5.63
C MET A 28 -2.31 14.44 4.68
N VAL A 29 -2.65 14.95 3.49
CA VAL A 29 -1.69 15.47 2.51
C VAL A 29 -2.12 16.88 2.08
N GLU A 30 -1.18 17.82 2.21
CA GLU A 30 -1.31 19.15 1.62
C GLU A 30 -0.84 19.10 0.15
N ILE A 31 -1.75 19.33 -0.79
CA ILE A 31 -1.46 19.29 -2.23
C ILE A 31 -2.40 20.22 -3.01
N ASP A 32 -1.85 20.99 -3.96
CA ASP A 32 -2.62 21.92 -4.81
C ASP A 32 -3.54 22.88 -4.02
N GLY A 33 -3.08 23.34 -2.85
CA GLY A 33 -3.85 24.23 -1.97
C GLY A 33 -4.95 23.54 -1.16
N MET A 34 -5.08 22.21 -1.25
CA MET A 34 -6.04 21.41 -0.48
C MET A 34 -5.35 20.69 0.68
N LYS A 35 -6.09 20.46 1.77
CA LYS A 35 -5.74 19.52 2.84
C LYS A 35 -6.60 18.27 2.70
N LEU A 36 -6.10 17.26 2.00
CA LEU A 36 -6.85 16.02 1.74
C LEU A 36 -6.60 15.02 2.88
N VAL A 37 -7.67 14.53 3.49
CA VAL A 37 -7.66 13.36 4.38
C VAL A 37 -8.32 12.16 3.67
N GLN A 38 -8.30 10.99 4.31
CA GLN A 38 -8.75 9.70 3.77
C GLN A 38 -7.82 9.13 2.70
N THR A 39 -7.16 8.02 3.04
CA THR A 39 -6.16 7.35 2.19
C THR A 39 -6.64 7.14 0.76
N ARG A 40 -7.87 6.63 0.57
CA ARG A 40 -8.44 6.40 -0.77
C ARG A 40 -8.61 7.69 -1.57
N ALA A 41 -9.09 8.77 -0.95
CA ALA A 41 -9.27 10.05 -1.63
C ALA A 41 -7.92 10.65 -2.07
N ILE A 42 -6.92 10.63 -1.18
CA ILE A 42 -5.55 11.08 -1.46
C ILE A 42 -4.95 10.31 -2.64
N LEU A 43 -5.02 8.98 -2.62
CA LEU A 43 -4.47 8.12 -3.67
C LEU A 43 -5.21 8.29 -5.01
N ASN A 44 -6.54 8.42 -4.99
CA ASN A 44 -7.34 8.69 -6.19
C ASN A 44 -6.94 10.01 -6.86
N TYR A 45 -6.73 11.06 -6.05
CA TYR A 45 -6.33 12.37 -6.53
C TYR A 45 -4.94 12.33 -7.17
N ILE A 46 -3.94 11.78 -6.46
CA ILE A 46 -2.56 11.65 -6.96
C ILE A 46 -2.53 10.83 -8.25
N ALA A 47 -3.19 9.67 -8.28
CA ALA A 47 -3.20 8.81 -9.46
C ALA A 47 -3.85 9.49 -10.67
N SER A 48 -4.92 10.27 -10.46
CA SER A 48 -5.55 11.05 -11.52
C SER A 48 -4.62 12.16 -12.03
N LYS A 49 -4.04 12.95 -11.11
CA LYS A 49 -3.14 14.07 -11.43
C LYS A 49 -1.93 13.64 -12.25
N TYR A 50 -1.39 12.46 -11.99
CA TYR A 50 -0.19 11.93 -12.66
C TYR A 50 -0.47 10.86 -13.71
N ASN A 51 -1.71 10.74 -14.21
CA ASN A 51 -2.09 9.84 -15.30
C ASN A 51 -1.82 8.35 -15.05
N LEU A 52 -1.98 7.92 -13.79
CA LEU A 52 -1.82 6.53 -13.32
C LEU A 52 -3.16 5.83 -13.07
N TYR A 53 -4.26 6.39 -13.59
CA TYR A 53 -5.63 5.97 -13.26
C TYR A 53 -6.49 5.68 -14.49
N GLY A 54 -5.92 4.93 -15.44
CA GLY A 54 -6.60 4.49 -16.66
C GLY A 54 -6.96 5.62 -17.62
N LYS A 55 -7.23 5.28 -18.88
CA LYS A 55 -7.65 6.27 -19.90
C LYS A 55 -9.15 6.54 -19.93
N ASP A 56 -9.94 5.59 -19.44
CA ASP A 56 -11.41 5.64 -19.49
C ASP A 56 -12.04 4.98 -18.24
N MET A 57 -13.36 5.05 -18.17
CA MET A 57 -14.13 4.52 -17.04
C MET A 57 -13.99 3.01 -16.86
N LYS A 58 -13.76 2.24 -17.95
CA LYS A 58 -13.61 0.79 -17.88
C LYS A 58 -12.25 0.42 -17.30
N GLU A 59 -11.18 1.06 -17.76
CA GLU A 59 -9.85 0.86 -17.18
C GLU A 59 -9.81 1.30 -15.71
N ARG A 60 -10.46 2.42 -15.36
CA ARG A 60 -10.61 2.85 -13.95
C ARG A 60 -11.30 1.80 -13.09
N ALA A 61 -12.42 1.25 -13.55
CA ALA A 61 -13.14 0.23 -12.80
C ALA A 61 -12.29 -1.03 -12.52
N LEU A 62 -11.47 -1.44 -13.49
CA LEU A 62 -10.52 -2.55 -13.29
C LEU A 62 -9.42 -2.18 -12.29
N ILE A 63 -8.83 -0.99 -12.41
CA ILE A 63 -7.82 -0.50 -11.47
C ILE A 63 -8.39 -0.43 -10.05
N ASP A 64 -9.60 0.09 -9.88
CA ASP A 64 -10.26 0.20 -8.58
C ASP A 64 -10.46 -1.18 -7.96
N MET A 65 -11.07 -2.11 -8.70
CA MET A 65 -11.28 -3.49 -8.26
C MET A 65 -9.97 -4.17 -7.83
N TYR A 66 -8.89 -3.98 -8.60
CA TYR A 66 -7.58 -4.54 -8.27
C TYR A 66 -6.99 -3.88 -7.02
N THR A 67 -7.05 -2.56 -6.93
CA THR A 67 -6.48 -1.83 -5.78
C THR A 67 -7.24 -2.08 -4.48
N GLU A 68 -8.56 -2.23 -4.51
CA GLU A 68 -9.34 -2.56 -3.30
C GLU A 68 -9.01 -3.98 -2.81
N GLY A 69 -8.84 -4.96 -3.71
CA GLY A 69 -8.37 -6.29 -3.32
C GLY A 69 -6.94 -6.30 -2.74
N ILE A 70 -6.08 -5.40 -3.23
CA ILE A 70 -4.73 -5.18 -2.66
C ILE A 70 -4.82 -4.56 -1.26
N VAL A 71 -5.70 -3.57 -1.08
CA VAL A 71 -5.93 -2.91 0.21
C VAL A 71 -6.44 -3.90 1.25
N ASP A 72 -7.40 -4.76 0.91
CA ASP A 72 -7.92 -5.80 1.82
C ASP A 72 -6.81 -6.70 2.37
N LEU A 73 -5.88 -7.15 1.50
CA LEU A 73 -4.76 -7.98 1.93
C LEU A 73 -3.70 -7.19 2.70
N THR A 74 -3.42 -5.96 2.29
CA THR A 74 -2.47 -5.07 2.97
C THR A 74 -2.95 -4.76 4.40
N GLU A 75 -4.24 -4.51 4.58
CA GLU A 75 -4.85 -4.28 5.89
C GLU A 75 -4.71 -5.52 6.79
N MET A 76 -4.95 -6.72 6.26
CA MET A 76 -4.72 -7.96 7.02
C MET A 76 -3.27 -8.09 7.50
N ILE A 77 -2.29 -7.72 6.67
CA ILE A 77 -0.86 -7.75 7.02
C ILE A 77 -0.54 -6.70 8.09
N ILE A 78 -1.02 -5.47 7.91
CA ILE A 78 -0.81 -4.37 8.88
C ILE A 78 -1.39 -4.72 10.25
N LEU A 79 -2.58 -5.33 10.28
CA LEU A 79 -3.24 -5.70 11.54
C LEU A 79 -2.51 -6.82 12.31
N LEU A 80 -1.55 -7.53 11.70
CA LEU A 80 -0.67 -8.46 12.44
C LEU A 80 0.28 -7.72 13.40
N LEU A 81 0.53 -6.43 13.19
CA LEU A 81 1.38 -5.62 14.06
C LEU A 81 0.72 -5.30 15.40
N VAL A 82 -0.62 -5.26 15.43
CA VAL A 82 -1.42 -4.82 16.59
C VAL A 82 -2.32 -5.91 17.15
N CYS A 83 -2.28 -7.12 16.59
CA CYS A 83 -3.07 -8.24 17.11
C CYS A 83 -2.53 -8.71 18.47
N GLN A 84 -3.41 -9.35 19.25
CA GLN A 84 -2.99 -9.96 20.50
C GLN A 84 -1.97 -11.09 20.23
N PRO A 85 -0.96 -11.28 21.09
CA PRO A 85 0.07 -12.30 20.90
C PRO A 85 -0.49 -13.70 20.65
N GLU A 86 -1.58 -14.06 21.33
CA GLU A 86 -2.22 -15.38 21.26
C GLU A 86 -2.90 -15.63 19.90
N GLU A 87 -3.27 -14.57 19.17
CA GLU A 87 -3.92 -14.65 17.86
C GLU A 87 -2.93 -14.61 16.69
N ARG A 88 -1.67 -14.22 16.95
CA ARG A 88 -0.71 -13.84 15.91
C ARG A 88 -0.42 -14.98 14.94
N ASP A 89 -0.22 -16.20 15.43
CA ASP A 89 0.07 -17.35 14.60
C ASP A 89 -1.13 -17.73 13.72
N ALA A 90 -2.34 -17.75 14.29
CA ALA A 90 -3.57 -18.06 13.56
C ALA A 90 -3.87 -17.02 12.47
N LYS A 91 -3.73 -15.72 12.79
CA LYS A 91 -3.93 -14.63 11.81
C LYS A 91 -2.86 -14.66 10.73
N THR A 92 -1.60 -14.91 11.09
CA THR A 92 -0.50 -15.06 10.12
C THR A 92 -0.77 -16.23 9.17
N ALA A 93 -1.18 -17.39 9.68
CA ALA A 93 -1.53 -18.54 8.86
C ALA A 93 -2.68 -18.24 7.90
N LEU A 94 -3.72 -17.54 8.36
CA LEU A 94 -4.85 -17.10 7.53
C LEU A 94 -4.42 -16.13 6.43
N VAL A 95 -3.55 -15.16 6.74
CA VAL A 95 -2.99 -14.24 5.73
C VAL A 95 -2.22 -15.01 4.67
N LYS A 96 -1.33 -15.94 5.08
CA LYS A 96 -0.57 -16.78 4.15
C LYS A 96 -1.46 -17.65 3.27
N GLU A 97 -2.53 -18.21 3.83
CA GLU A 97 -3.54 -18.97 3.09
C GLU A 97 -4.20 -18.11 2.01
N LYS A 98 -4.70 -16.92 2.38
CA LYS A 98 -5.34 -16.00 1.44
C LYS A 98 -4.39 -15.51 0.35
N ILE A 99 -3.12 -15.27 0.67
CA ILE A 99 -2.10 -14.94 -0.34
C ILE A 99 -2.02 -16.04 -1.38
N LYS A 100 -1.81 -17.29 -0.94
CA LYS A 100 -1.61 -18.45 -1.84
C LYS A 100 -2.84 -18.83 -2.64
N ASN A 101 -4.02 -18.75 -2.04
CA ASN A 101 -5.22 -19.37 -2.61
C ASN A 101 -6.24 -18.38 -3.17
N ARG A 102 -6.14 -17.09 -2.83
CA ARG A 102 -7.07 -16.04 -3.27
C ARG A 102 -6.40 -14.95 -4.08
N TYR A 103 -5.47 -14.21 -3.49
CA TYR A 103 -4.98 -12.96 -4.07
C TYR A 103 -3.94 -13.16 -5.16
N PHE A 104 -2.85 -13.90 -4.89
CA PHE A 104 -1.81 -14.12 -5.90
C PHE A 104 -2.32 -14.88 -7.13
N PRO A 105 -3.13 -15.95 -7.00
CA PRO A 105 -3.73 -16.59 -8.17
C PRO A 105 -4.59 -15.65 -9.01
N ALA A 106 -5.32 -14.71 -8.39
CA ALA A 106 -6.14 -13.75 -9.12
C ALA A 106 -5.29 -12.82 -9.99
N PHE A 107 -4.24 -12.21 -9.43
CA PHE A 107 -3.36 -11.30 -10.19
C PHE A 107 -2.48 -12.04 -11.21
N GLU A 108 -1.97 -13.22 -10.88
CA GLU A 108 -1.25 -14.08 -11.82
C GLU A 108 -2.14 -14.43 -13.02
N LYS A 109 -3.42 -14.74 -12.78
CA LYS A 109 -4.41 -15.00 -13.83
C LYS A 109 -4.69 -13.76 -14.69
N VAL A 110 -4.77 -12.57 -14.10
CA VAL A 110 -4.91 -11.31 -14.85
C VAL A 110 -3.76 -11.16 -15.82
N LEU A 111 -2.51 -11.19 -15.34
CA LEU A 111 -1.32 -11.07 -16.18
C LEU A 111 -1.28 -12.12 -17.29
N LYS A 112 -1.64 -13.37 -16.96
CA LYS A 112 -1.70 -14.48 -17.92
C LYS A 112 -2.79 -14.28 -18.98
N SER A 113 -3.93 -13.69 -18.62
CA SER A 113 -5.09 -13.58 -19.51
C SER A 113 -4.83 -12.71 -20.74
N HIS A 114 -4.04 -11.66 -20.57
CA HIS A 114 -3.73 -10.72 -21.66
C HIS A 114 -2.25 -10.76 -22.09
N GLY A 115 -1.35 -11.36 -21.30
CA GLY A 115 0.07 -11.52 -21.66
C GLY A 115 0.83 -10.20 -21.82
N GLN A 116 0.44 -9.17 -21.06
CA GLN A 116 1.02 -7.82 -21.15
C GLN A 116 1.91 -7.53 -19.94
N ASP A 117 2.64 -6.42 -20.01
CA ASP A 117 3.63 -6.04 -19.01
C ASP A 117 3.02 -5.34 -17.77
N TYR A 118 1.81 -4.83 -17.88
CA TYR A 118 1.09 -4.11 -16.81
C TYR A 118 -0.29 -4.72 -16.62
N LEU A 119 -0.87 -4.55 -15.44
CA LEU A 119 -2.17 -5.12 -15.07
C LEU A 119 -3.33 -4.60 -15.92
N VAL A 120 -3.26 -3.35 -16.38
CA VAL A 120 -4.34 -2.70 -17.12
C VAL A 120 -3.79 -1.90 -18.30
N GLY A 121 -4.39 -2.09 -19.48
CA GLY A 121 -4.17 -1.23 -20.66
C GLY A 121 -2.73 -1.22 -21.20
N ASN A 122 -1.90 -2.20 -20.85
CA ASN A 122 -0.46 -2.26 -21.15
C ASN A 122 0.30 -0.95 -20.81
N LYS A 123 -0.10 -0.28 -19.74
CA LYS A 123 0.52 0.97 -19.29
C LYS A 123 0.59 0.98 -17.77
N LEU A 124 1.66 1.57 -17.22
CA LEU A 124 1.81 1.76 -15.79
C LEU A 124 0.59 2.47 -15.19
N SER A 125 0.03 1.88 -14.15
CA SER A 125 -1.06 2.42 -13.35
C SER A 125 -0.74 2.31 -11.86
N ARG A 126 -1.57 2.92 -11.01
CA ARG A 126 -1.46 2.75 -9.56
C ARG A 126 -1.66 1.29 -9.11
N ALA A 127 -2.37 0.47 -9.90
CA ALA A 127 -2.57 -0.95 -9.55
C ALA A 127 -1.22 -1.69 -9.56
N ASP A 128 -0.35 -1.40 -10.54
CA ASP A 128 0.98 -2.01 -10.62
C ASP A 128 1.86 -1.57 -9.45
N ILE A 129 1.83 -0.28 -9.10
CA ILE A 129 2.58 0.28 -7.96
C ILE A 129 2.12 -0.34 -6.64
N HIS A 130 0.80 -0.35 -6.38
CA HIS A 130 0.23 -0.92 -5.16
C HIS A 130 0.50 -2.43 -5.06
N LEU A 131 0.40 -3.16 -6.17
CA LEU A 131 0.67 -4.60 -6.15
C LEU A 131 2.13 -4.86 -5.81
N VAL A 132 3.07 -4.14 -6.42
CA VAL A 132 4.50 -4.32 -6.14
C VAL A 132 4.86 -3.92 -4.71
N GLU A 133 4.28 -2.86 -4.16
CA GLU A 133 4.39 -2.52 -2.74
C GLU A 133 3.94 -3.70 -1.85
N LEU A 134 2.76 -4.25 -2.10
CA LEU A 134 2.27 -5.43 -1.40
C LEU A 134 3.21 -6.64 -1.55
N LEU A 135 3.81 -6.86 -2.73
CA LEU A 135 4.75 -7.97 -2.92
C LEU A 135 6.00 -7.84 -2.03
N TYR A 136 6.46 -6.61 -1.72
CA TYR A 136 7.54 -6.41 -0.74
C TYR A 136 7.08 -6.77 0.68
N TYR A 137 5.88 -6.36 1.11
CA TYR A 137 5.34 -6.77 2.41
C TYR A 137 5.17 -8.29 2.54
N VAL A 138 4.72 -8.95 1.48
CA VAL A 138 4.58 -10.40 1.46
C VAL A 138 5.94 -11.10 1.54
N GLU A 139 6.98 -10.58 0.88
CA GLU A 139 8.32 -11.14 0.99
C GLU A 139 8.96 -10.97 2.37
N GLU A 140 8.70 -9.82 3.02
CA GLU A 140 9.10 -9.57 4.41
C GLU A 140 8.38 -10.53 5.38
N LEU A 141 7.12 -10.89 5.08
CA LEU A 141 6.36 -11.87 5.85
C LEU A 141 6.85 -13.31 5.63
N ASP A 142 7.02 -13.71 4.36
CA ASP A 142 7.50 -15.02 3.94
C ASP A 142 7.84 -15.01 2.44
N SER A 143 9.13 -14.88 2.13
CA SER A 143 9.64 -14.85 0.75
C SER A 143 9.27 -16.07 -0.10
N SER A 144 8.93 -17.21 0.49
CA SER A 144 8.56 -18.41 -0.26
C SER A 144 7.19 -18.28 -0.96
N LEU A 145 6.32 -17.39 -0.49
CA LEU A 145 4.92 -17.27 -0.95
C LEU A 145 4.80 -16.89 -2.42
N ILE A 146 5.72 -16.10 -2.95
CA ILE A 146 5.72 -15.68 -4.36
C ILE A 146 6.29 -16.78 -5.29
N SER A 147 6.84 -17.87 -4.75
CA SER A 147 7.68 -18.80 -5.51
C SER A 147 6.98 -19.41 -6.72
N SER A 148 5.69 -19.74 -6.57
CA SER A 148 4.85 -20.38 -7.58
C SER A 148 4.17 -19.41 -8.55
N PHE A 149 4.49 -18.11 -8.49
CA PHE A 149 3.84 -17.04 -9.26
C PHE A 149 4.86 -16.30 -10.15
N PRO A 150 5.30 -16.92 -11.26
CA PRO A 150 6.35 -16.36 -12.11
C PRO A 150 5.99 -15.01 -12.74
N LEU A 151 4.72 -14.75 -13.09
CA LEU A 151 4.33 -13.48 -13.68
C LEU A 151 4.34 -12.35 -12.65
N LEU A 152 3.91 -12.63 -11.40
CA LEU A 152 4.07 -11.68 -10.30
C LEU A 152 5.55 -11.35 -10.01
N LYS A 153 6.44 -12.36 -10.03
CA LYS A 153 7.89 -12.11 -9.92
C LYS A 153 8.39 -11.21 -11.05
N ALA A 154 7.98 -11.48 -12.29
CA ALA A 154 8.37 -10.69 -13.45
C ALA A 154 7.85 -9.24 -13.35
N LEU A 155 6.59 -9.05 -12.94
CA LEU A 155 6.02 -7.73 -12.69
C LEU A 155 6.83 -6.99 -11.62
N LYS A 156 7.11 -7.63 -10.48
CA LYS A 156 7.93 -7.04 -9.41
C LYS A 156 9.27 -6.56 -9.95
N THR A 157 10.00 -7.41 -10.65
CA THR A 157 11.29 -7.03 -11.24
C THR A 157 11.16 -5.87 -12.23
N ARG A 158 10.16 -5.89 -13.10
CA ARG A 158 9.93 -4.84 -14.10
C ARG A 158 9.68 -3.49 -13.44
N ILE A 159 8.72 -3.43 -12.51
CA ILE A 159 8.31 -2.19 -11.84
C ILE A 159 9.42 -1.68 -10.91
N SER A 160 10.08 -2.57 -10.15
CA SER A 160 11.21 -2.19 -9.28
C SER A 160 12.40 -1.62 -10.07
N ASN A 161 12.52 -1.91 -11.36
CA ASN A 161 13.56 -1.37 -12.24
C ASN A 161 13.20 -0.05 -12.91
N LEU A 162 11.97 0.45 -12.78
CA LEU A 162 11.61 1.78 -13.28
C LEU A 162 12.49 2.83 -12.57
N PRO A 163 13.04 3.84 -13.27
CA PRO A 163 14.02 4.75 -12.66
C PRO A 163 13.56 5.43 -11.36
N THR A 164 12.29 5.84 -11.30
CA THR A 164 11.69 6.48 -10.12
C THR A 164 11.50 5.49 -8.97
N VAL A 165 11.01 4.28 -9.24
CA VAL A 165 10.81 3.22 -8.24
C VAL A 165 12.17 2.71 -7.75
N LYS A 166 13.11 2.44 -8.65
CA LYS A 166 14.47 2.01 -8.32
C LYS A 166 15.15 3.03 -7.40
N LYS A 167 15.02 4.33 -7.70
CA LYS A 167 15.51 5.42 -6.84
C LYS A 167 14.82 5.40 -5.47
N PHE A 168 13.51 5.19 -5.42
CA PHE A 168 12.76 5.09 -4.16
C PHE A 168 13.12 3.86 -3.34
N LEU A 169 13.57 2.77 -3.96
CA LEU A 169 14.02 1.56 -3.26
C LEU A 169 15.47 1.65 -2.74
N GLN A 170 16.25 2.65 -3.15
CA GLN A 170 17.62 2.82 -2.65
C GLN A 170 17.65 3.29 -1.18
N PRO A 171 18.73 2.96 -0.43
CA PRO A 171 18.98 3.57 0.87
C PRO A 171 18.97 5.10 0.82
N GLY A 172 18.44 5.73 1.86
CA GLY A 172 18.32 7.19 1.95
C GLY A 172 17.09 7.79 1.25
N SER A 173 16.23 6.96 0.66
CA SER A 173 14.90 7.40 0.23
C SER A 173 13.96 7.63 1.41
N GLN A 174 12.76 8.15 1.12
CA GLN A 174 11.68 8.31 2.12
C GLN A 174 10.95 7.00 2.44
N ARG A 175 11.32 5.85 1.83
CA ARG A 175 10.70 4.55 2.13
C ARG A 175 10.93 4.20 3.61
N LYS A 176 9.85 3.90 4.33
CA LYS A 176 9.91 3.56 5.75
C LYS A 176 10.26 2.08 5.94
N PRO A 177 11.04 1.74 7.00
CA PRO A 177 11.27 0.34 7.36
C PRO A 177 10.00 -0.31 7.91
N PRO A 178 9.97 -1.64 8.06
CA PRO A 178 8.95 -2.32 8.86
C PRO A 178 8.87 -1.73 10.27
N MET A 179 7.66 -1.68 10.83
CA MET A 179 7.43 -1.15 12.17
C MET A 179 8.09 -2.05 13.22
N ASP A 180 8.89 -1.45 14.10
CA ASP A 180 9.46 -2.09 15.27
C ASP A 180 8.62 -1.83 16.54
N GLU A 181 8.95 -2.51 17.64
CA GLU A 181 8.21 -2.39 18.91
C GLU A 181 8.23 -0.96 19.48
N LYS A 182 9.36 -0.25 19.31
CA LYS A 182 9.50 1.12 19.78
C LYS A 182 8.55 2.06 19.02
N SER A 183 8.56 1.98 17.69
CA SER A 183 7.70 2.80 16.83
C SER A 183 6.22 2.47 17.05
N LEU A 184 5.89 1.20 17.32
CA LEU A 184 4.54 0.79 17.66
C LEU A 184 4.07 1.39 19.00
N GLU A 185 4.93 1.38 20.02
CA GLU A 185 4.62 1.98 21.32
C GLU A 185 4.45 3.50 21.23
N GLU A 186 5.26 4.17 20.43
CA GLU A 186 5.10 5.60 20.11
C GLU A 186 3.75 5.85 19.40
N ALA A 187 3.39 5.02 18.41
CA ALA A 187 2.10 5.10 17.73
C ALA A 187 0.92 4.91 18.70
N ARG A 188 0.99 3.95 19.63
CA ARG A 188 -0.05 3.74 20.66
C ARG A 188 -0.25 4.99 21.52
N LYS A 189 0.83 5.68 21.90
CA LYS A 189 0.75 6.92 22.69
C LYS A 189 0.13 8.07 21.89
N ILE A 190 0.58 8.28 20.66
CA ILE A 190 0.10 9.35 19.78
C ILE A 190 -1.38 9.16 19.44
N PHE A 191 -1.76 7.93 19.07
CA PHE A 191 -3.11 7.61 18.58
C PHE A 191 -4.06 7.09 19.65
N ARG A 192 -3.57 6.82 20.87
CA ARG A 192 -4.34 6.40 22.05
C ARG A 192 -5.10 5.09 21.82
N PHE A 193 -4.41 4.02 21.40
CA PHE A 193 -4.95 2.66 21.21
C PHE A 193 -4.09 1.56 21.85
#